data_AF-A0A1H9X0Y1-F1
#
_entry.id   AF-A0A1H9X0Y1-F1
#
_cell.length_a   1.000
_cell.length_b   1.000
_cell.length_c   1.000
_cell.angle_alpha   90.00
_cell.angle_beta   90.00
_cell.angle_gamma   90.00
#
_symmetry.space_group_name_H-M   'P 1'
#
loop_
_entity.id
_entity.type
_entity.pdbx_description
1 polymer ?
#
loop_
_entity_poly.entity_id
_entity_poly.type
_entity_poly.pdbx_seq_one_letter_code
_entity_poly.pdbx_strand_id
1 'polypeptide(L)'
;MTSTFRNEIKLGDIDYRLSAKVESEGLLVMDLLGTTESGEVVADGRLRLPVDGGSTIGKLLTRVLSAHTRMQVRPSRHANATLPWTQDLDNELRQAWLQPGDRGAVERINRLADHMQRSPSAIRARLAKVGCDPDVATRELSETGAALLLRTKPKSPGDGD
;
A
#
# COMPACT_ATOMS: atom_id res chain seq x y z
N MET A 1 6.98 4.07 -43.46
CA MET A 1 6.66 5.06 -42.43
C MET A 1 7.26 4.56 -41.13
N THR A 2 8.22 5.29 -40.55
CA THR A 2 8.87 4.87 -39.29
C THR A 2 8.08 5.45 -38.12
N SER A 3 7.18 4.66 -37.56
CA SER A 3 6.42 5.09 -36.38
C SER A 3 7.35 5.15 -35.17
N THR A 4 7.38 6.31 -34.51
CA THR A 4 8.05 6.50 -33.23
C THR A 4 6.99 6.66 -32.15
N PHE A 5 7.05 5.83 -31.12
CA PHE A 5 6.21 5.93 -29.93
C PHE A 5 7.04 6.54 -28.81
N ARG A 6 6.44 7.43 -28.02
CA ARG A 6 7.10 8.07 -26.88
C ARG A 6 6.12 8.17 -25.73
N ASN A 7 6.60 7.93 -24.52
CA ASN A 7 5.85 8.13 -23.28
C ASN A 7 6.76 8.78 -22.23
N GLU A 8 6.17 9.58 -21.36
CA GLU A 8 6.86 10.33 -20.32
C GLU A 8 6.09 10.26 -19.00
N ILE A 9 6.83 10.16 -17.91
CA ILE A 9 6.27 10.17 -16.55
C ILE A 9 7.22 10.88 -15.60
N LYS A 10 6.67 11.68 -14.69
CA LYS A 10 7.41 12.35 -13.61
C LYS A 10 7.27 11.58 -12.31
N LEU A 11 8.37 11.36 -11.61
CA LEU A 11 8.42 10.77 -10.26
C LEU A 11 9.33 11.61 -9.37
N GLY A 12 8.75 12.37 -8.45
CA GLY A 12 9.50 13.34 -7.67
C GLY A 12 10.05 14.45 -8.56
N ASP A 13 11.37 14.65 -8.51
CA ASP A 13 12.14 15.60 -9.31
C ASP A 13 12.73 14.99 -10.60
N ILE A 14 12.45 13.71 -10.88
CA ILE A 14 12.97 13.00 -12.05
C ILE A 14 11.89 12.85 -13.13
N ASP A 15 12.20 13.30 -14.33
CA ASP A 15 11.41 13.08 -15.54
C ASP A 15 11.96 11.89 -16.33
N TYR A 16 11.17 10.83 -16.42
CA TYR A 16 11.49 9.64 -17.21
C TYR A 16 10.82 9.69 -18.58
N ARG A 17 11.56 9.31 -19.62
CA ARG A 17 11.12 9.23 -21.01
C ARG A 17 11.53 7.89 -21.59
N LEU A 18 10.57 7.22 -22.22
CA LEU A 18 10.82 6.05 -23.04
C LEU A 18 10.38 6.33 -24.48
N SER A 19 11.29 6.24 -25.43
CA SER A 19 10.99 6.29 -26.86
C SER A 19 11.24 4.94 -27.51
N ALA A 20 10.40 4.55 -28.46
CA ALA A 20 10.51 3.32 -29.22
C ALA A 20 10.35 3.62 -30.72
N LYS A 21 11.27 3.13 -31.54
CA LYS A 21 11.30 3.35 -32.99
C LYS A 21 11.61 2.05 -33.71
N VAL A 22 10.92 1.80 -34.82
CA VAL A 22 11.24 0.69 -35.73
C VAL A 22 12.19 1.18 -36.81
N GLU A 23 13.43 0.68 -36.83
CA GLU A 23 14.41 0.97 -37.87
C GLU A 23 14.16 0.13 -39.13
N SER A 24 14.82 0.51 -40.25
CA SER A 24 14.57 -0.02 -41.59
C SER A 24 14.79 -1.53 -41.76
N GLU A 25 15.43 -2.18 -40.79
CA GLU A 25 15.73 -3.62 -40.79
C GLU A 25 14.75 -4.44 -39.93
N GLY A 26 13.61 -3.87 -39.52
CA GLY A 26 12.67 -4.57 -38.63
C GLY A 26 13.21 -4.73 -37.20
N LEU A 27 14.14 -3.84 -36.82
CA LEU A 27 14.67 -3.72 -35.47
C LEU A 27 13.86 -2.68 -34.70
N LEU A 28 13.32 -3.08 -33.55
CA LEU A 28 12.77 -2.17 -32.56
C LEU A 28 13.92 -1.67 -31.68
N VAL A 29 14.08 -0.35 -31.64
CA VAL A 29 15.01 0.34 -30.75
C VAL A 29 14.19 1.08 -29.70
N MET A 30 14.52 0.86 -28.43
CA MET A 30 13.93 1.61 -27.31
C MET A 30 15.02 2.33 -26.53
N ASP A 31 14.82 3.60 -26.25
CA ASP A 31 15.72 4.46 -25.49
C ASP A 31 14.98 4.96 -24.24
N LEU A 32 15.52 4.66 -23.07
CA LEU A 32 15.07 5.11 -21.76
C LEU A 32 16.03 6.20 -21.26
N LEU A 33 15.49 7.34 -20.86
CA LEU A 33 16.24 8.41 -20.22
C LEU A 33 15.48 8.90 -18.99
N GLY A 34 16.18 9.14 -17.88
CA GLY A 34 15.68 9.80 -16.69
C GLY A 34 16.56 10.98 -16.36
N THR A 35 15.98 12.18 -16.27
CA THR A 35 16.70 13.41 -15.96
C THR A 35 16.07 14.15 -14.79
N THR A 36 16.88 14.72 -13.91
CA THR A 36 16.41 15.64 -12.86
C THR A 36 16.06 17.01 -13.45
N GLU A 37 15.43 17.88 -12.67
CA GLU A 37 15.15 19.27 -13.06
C GLU A 37 16.43 20.09 -13.33
N SER A 38 17.57 19.71 -12.72
CA SER A 38 18.88 20.31 -13.02
C SER A 38 19.49 19.82 -14.33
N GLY A 39 18.87 18.83 -14.99
CA GLY A 39 19.35 18.20 -16.21
C GLY A 39 20.35 17.07 -15.97
N GLU A 40 20.56 16.63 -14.73
CA GLU A 40 21.41 15.48 -14.42
C GLU A 40 20.76 14.19 -14.91
N VAL A 41 21.52 13.34 -15.61
CA VAL A 41 21.05 12.04 -16.09
C VAL A 41 21.19 11.00 -14.97
N VAL A 42 20.06 10.49 -14.49
CA VAL A 42 19.98 9.51 -13.40
C VAL A 42 19.53 8.13 -13.86
N ALA A 43 19.02 8.03 -15.08
CA ALA A 43 18.75 6.75 -15.75
C ALA A 43 19.03 6.87 -17.25
N ASP A 44 19.69 5.86 -17.80
CA ASP A 44 19.95 5.71 -19.23
C ASP A 44 19.91 4.22 -19.58
N GLY A 45 19.33 3.88 -20.73
CA GLY A 45 19.28 2.52 -21.21
C GLY A 45 18.79 2.44 -22.65
N ARG A 46 19.40 1.54 -23.42
CA ARG A 46 19.00 1.25 -24.79
C ARG A 46 18.77 -0.23 -25.00
N LEU A 47 17.63 -0.57 -25.60
CA LEU A 47 17.28 -1.93 -25.99
C LEU A 47 17.15 -2.02 -27.50
N ARG A 48 17.75 -3.06 -28.08
CA ARG A 48 17.63 -3.42 -29.49
C ARG A 48 17.13 -4.85 -29.59
N LEU A 49 16.06 -5.05 -30.35
CA LEU A 49 15.44 -6.34 -30.50
C LEU A 49 14.67 -6.43 -31.82
N PRO A 50 14.44 -7.65 -32.33
CA PRO A 50 13.47 -7.86 -33.40
C PRO A 50 12.07 -7.34 -33.02
N VAL A 51 11.34 -6.77 -33.99
CA VAL A 51 10.01 -6.18 -33.75
C VAL A 51 9.00 -7.21 -33.19
N ASP A 52 9.06 -8.45 -33.65
CA ASP A 52 8.24 -9.58 -33.16
C ASP A 52 8.52 -9.92 -31.69
N GLY A 53 9.74 -9.65 -31.21
CA GLY A 53 10.14 -9.82 -29.81
C GLY A 53 9.53 -8.78 -28.84
N GLY A 54 9.00 -7.67 -29.35
CA GLY A 54 8.57 -6.52 -28.54
C GLY A 54 7.57 -6.87 -27.43
N SER A 55 6.53 -7.64 -27.74
CA SER A 55 5.50 -8.04 -26.77
C SER A 55 6.07 -8.96 -25.67
N THR A 56 6.94 -9.89 -26.05
CA THR A 56 7.56 -10.84 -25.11
C THR A 56 8.49 -10.12 -24.13
N ILE A 57 9.35 -9.23 -24.65
CA ILE A 57 10.27 -8.45 -23.84
C ILE A 57 9.51 -7.46 -22.95
N GLY A 58 8.47 -6.79 -23.45
CA GLY A 58 7.62 -5.91 -22.64
C GLY A 58 6.96 -6.63 -21.45
N LYS A 59 6.51 -7.88 -21.65
CA LYS A 59 5.98 -8.72 -20.56
C LYS A 59 7.07 -9.10 -19.55
N LEU A 60 8.27 -9.44 -20.02
CA LEU A 60 9.40 -9.76 -19.15
C LEU A 60 9.80 -8.57 -18.28
N LEU A 61 9.96 -7.38 -18.88
CA LEU A 61 10.27 -6.14 -18.17
C LEU A 61 9.20 -5.83 -17.12
N THR A 62 7.93 -5.89 -17.50
CA THR A 62 6.81 -5.69 -16.57
C THR A 62 6.89 -6.65 -15.38
N ARG A 63 7.15 -7.95 -15.60
CA ARG A 63 7.24 -8.95 -14.53
C ARG A 63 8.38 -8.66 -13.56
N VAL A 64 9.58 -8.38 -14.08
CA VAL A 64 10.78 -8.12 -13.26
C VAL A 64 10.59 -6.85 -12.45
N LEU A 65 10.19 -5.75 -13.09
CA LEU A 65 10.01 -4.46 -12.42
C LEU A 65 8.87 -4.52 -11.39
N SER A 66 7.76 -5.21 -11.70
CA SER A 66 6.67 -5.40 -10.74
C SER A 66 7.05 -6.31 -9.57
N ALA A 67 7.95 -7.27 -9.77
CA ALA A 67 8.49 -8.06 -8.68
C ALA A 67 9.40 -7.22 -7.79
N HIS A 68 10.26 -6.38 -8.39
CA HIS A 68 11.12 -5.46 -7.66
C HIS A 68 10.31 -4.49 -6.77
N THR A 69 9.24 -3.89 -7.29
CA THR A 69 8.40 -2.98 -6.49
C THR A 69 7.72 -3.68 -5.31
N ARG A 70 7.39 -4.96 -5.43
CA ARG A 70 6.86 -5.76 -4.30
C ARG A 70 7.91 -6.10 -3.25
N MET A 71 9.18 -6.20 -3.65
CA MET A 71 10.29 -6.48 -2.74
C MET A 71 10.77 -5.23 -1.99
N GLN A 72 10.48 -4.04 -2.51
CA GLN A 72 10.75 -2.81 -1.77
C GLN A 72 9.87 -2.79 -0.51
N VAL A 73 10.52 -2.72 0.66
CA VAL A 73 9.84 -2.50 1.93
C VAL A 73 9.13 -1.16 1.81
N ARG A 74 7.80 -1.21 1.64
CA ARG A 74 7.00 0.00 1.62
C ARG A 74 7.24 0.70 2.95
N PRO A 75 7.69 1.97 2.97
CA PRO A 75 7.77 2.71 4.21
C PRO A 75 6.40 2.60 4.88
N SER A 76 6.37 2.09 6.10
CA SER A 76 5.12 2.07 6.84
C SER A 76 4.67 3.52 6.97
N ARG A 77 3.60 3.90 6.27
CA ARG A 77 2.93 5.21 6.47
C ARG A 77 2.64 5.44 7.96
N HIS A 78 2.39 4.32 8.62
CA HIS A 78 2.29 4.05 10.04
C HIS A 78 3.57 4.09 10.86
N ALA A 79 4.03 5.20 11.46
CA ALA A 79 5.25 5.16 12.31
C ALA A 79 5.20 4.06 13.38
N ASN A 80 4.00 3.79 13.92
CA ASN A 80 3.82 2.76 14.94
C ASN A 80 3.28 1.44 14.40
N ALA A 81 3.03 1.23 13.10
CA ALA A 81 2.23 0.08 12.61
C ALA A 81 2.64 -1.31 13.15
N THR A 82 3.94 -1.53 13.39
CA THR A 82 4.50 -2.81 13.86
C THR A 82 4.71 -2.88 15.37
N LEU A 83 4.54 -1.78 16.10
CA LEU A 83 4.75 -1.76 17.55
C LEU A 83 3.64 -2.56 18.28
N PRO A 84 3.94 -3.25 19.39
CA PRO A 84 2.91 -3.92 20.18
C PRO A 84 1.89 -2.92 20.74
N TRP A 85 0.68 -3.41 21.03
CA TRP A 85 -0.31 -2.66 21.80
C TRP A 85 -0.01 -2.84 23.28
N THR A 86 0.24 -1.74 23.98
CA THR A 86 0.42 -1.72 25.44
C THR A 86 -0.89 -1.38 26.12
N GLN A 87 -0.98 -1.65 27.42
CA GLN A 87 -2.15 -1.29 28.21
C GLN A 87 -2.43 0.23 28.19
N ASP A 88 -1.39 1.06 28.16
CA ASP A 88 -1.54 2.51 28.08
C ASP A 88 -2.15 2.96 26.75
N LEU A 89 -1.71 2.37 25.63
CA LEU A 89 -2.28 2.62 24.31
C LEU A 89 -3.74 2.15 24.21
N ASP A 90 -4.08 1.05 24.89
CA ASP A 90 -5.45 0.57 24.97
C ASP A 90 -6.35 1.51 25.76
N ASN A 91 -5.85 2.01 26.89
CA ASN A 91 -6.57 2.97 27.73
C ASN A 91 -6.77 4.30 26.98
N GLU A 92 -5.74 4.80 26.29
CA GLU A 92 -5.83 5.98 25.43
C GLU A 92 -6.87 5.79 24.33
N LEU A 93 -6.80 4.67 23.60
CA LEU A 93 -7.74 4.35 22.52
C LEU A 93 -9.19 4.29 23.03
N ARG A 94 -9.42 3.61 24.17
CA ARG A 94 -10.75 3.50 24.78
C ARG A 94 -11.28 4.86 25.22
N GLN A 95 -10.46 5.66 25.92
CA GLN A 95 -10.86 6.99 26.36
C GLN A 95 -11.22 7.89 25.18
N ALA A 96 -10.37 7.95 24.17
CA ALA A 96 -10.61 8.77 22.99
C ALA A 96 -11.82 8.30 22.17
N TRP A 97 -12.11 6.98 22.14
CA TRP A 97 -13.31 6.45 21.48
C TRP A 97 -14.60 6.86 22.18
N LEU A 98 -14.62 6.84 23.52
CA LEU A 98 -15.80 7.10 24.33
C LEU A 98 -16.10 8.59 24.56
N GLN A 99 -15.17 9.49 24.22
CA GLN A 99 -15.42 10.94 24.33
C GLN A 99 -16.64 11.38 23.49
N PRO A 100 -17.59 12.14 24.06
CA PRO A 100 -18.73 12.66 23.30
C PRO A 100 -18.29 13.46 22.07
N GLY A 101 -19.01 13.32 20.96
CA GLY A 101 -18.77 14.15 19.78
C GLY A 101 -19.56 13.71 18.56
N ASP A 102 -19.93 14.67 17.72
CA ASP A 102 -20.96 14.54 16.67
C ASP A 102 -20.53 13.82 15.39
N ARG A 103 -19.39 13.11 15.42
CA ARG A 103 -18.82 12.48 14.22
C ARG A 103 -19.04 10.97 14.21
N GLY A 104 -19.35 10.43 13.04
CA GLY A 104 -19.57 9.01 12.82
C GLY A 104 -18.33 8.14 13.08
N ALA A 105 -18.55 6.84 13.25
CA ALA A 105 -17.52 5.86 13.62
C ALA A 105 -16.31 5.83 12.65
N VAL A 106 -16.57 5.86 11.34
CA VAL A 106 -15.50 5.82 10.31
C VAL A 106 -14.56 7.02 10.41
N GLU A 107 -15.11 8.22 10.54
CA GLU A 107 -14.33 9.45 10.64
C GLU A 107 -13.52 9.51 11.93
N ARG A 108 -14.09 9.00 13.02
CA ARG A 108 -13.40 8.88 14.31
C ARG A 108 -12.25 7.87 14.23
N ILE A 109 -12.45 6.71 13.60
CA ILE A 109 -11.38 5.72 13.36
C ILE A 109 -10.23 6.33 12.56
N ASN A 110 -10.51 7.09 11.51
CA ASN A 110 -9.46 7.73 10.70
C ASN A 110 -8.65 8.75 11.52
N ARG A 111 -9.30 9.58 12.35
CA ARG A 111 -8.59 10.51 13.23
C ARG A 111 -7.72 9.80 14.27
N LEU A 112 -8.21 8.71 14.86
CA LEU A 112 -7.43 7.89 15.78
C LEU A 112 -6.26 7.19 15.10
N ALA A 113 -6.44 6.74 13.86
CA ALA A 113 -5.38 6.17 13.04
C ALA A 113 -4.25 7.17 12.79
N ASP A 114 -4.60 8.42 12.46
CA ASP A 114 -3.63 9.49 12.27
C ASP A 114 -2.94 9.87 13.58
N HIS A 115 -3.70 10.06 14.66
CA HIS A 115 -3.15 10.43 15.98
C HIS A 115 -2.19 9.37 16.53
N MET A 116 -2.60 8.10 16.53
CA MET A 116 -1.81 7.00 17.10
C MET A 116 -0.77 6.45 16.12
N GLN A 117 -0.72 6.99 14.88
CA GLN A 117 0.12 6.50 13.81
C GLN A 117 -0.05 4.99 13.61
N ARG A 118 -1.30 4.55 13.40
CA ARG A 118 -1.71 3.17 13.10
C ARG A 118 -2.65 3.15 11.90
N SER A 119 -2.81 2.00 11.23
CA SER A 119 -3.81 1.91 10.17
C SER A 119 -5.24 1.98 10.74
N PRO A 120 -6.22 2.50 9.97
CA PRO A 120 -7.64 2.45 10.35
C PRO A 120 -8.14 1.04 10.68
N SER A 121 -7.64 0.03 9.95
CA SER A 121 -7.96 -1.37 10.20
C SER A 121 -7.43 -1.87 11.55
N ALA A 122 -6.22 -1.46 11.94
CA ALA A 122 -5.63 -1.82 13.24
C ALA A 122 -6.40 -1.18 14.40
N ILE A 123 -6.80 0.09 14.26
CA ILE A 123 -7.66 0.78 15.21
C ILE A 123 -9.00 0.04 15.35
N ARG A 124 -9.69 -0.22 14.24
CA ARG A 124 -10.98 -0.91 14.23
C ARG A 124 -10.92 -2.28 14.91
N ALA A 125 -9.90 -3.08 14.59
CA ALA A 125 -9.70 -4.39 15.20
C ALA A 125 -9.36 -4.29 16.70
N ARG A 126 -8.65 -3.23 17.12
CA ARG A 126 -8.30 -3.04 18.52
C ARG A 126 -9.47 -2.55 19.37
N LEU A 127 -10.35 -1.69 18.83
CA LEU A 127 -11.57 -1.22 19.52
C LEU A 127 -12.40 -2.38 20.09
N ALA A 128 -12.62 -3.43 19.31
CA ALA A 128 -13.34 -4.61 19.78
C ALA A 128 -12.63 -5.31 20.96
N LYS A 129 -11.29 -5.34 20.94
CA LYS A 129 -10.48 -5.95 22.01
C LYS A 129 -10.45 -5.13 23.29
N VAL A 130 -10.63 -3.81 23.21
CA VAL A 130 -10.73 -2.91 24.37
C VAL A 130 -12.17 -2.66 24.80
N GLY A 131 -13.13 -3.45 24.27
CA GLY A 131 -14.54 -3.40 24.68
C GLY A 131 -15.32 -2.22 24.12
N CYS A 132 -14.92 -1.66 22.98
CA CYS A 132 -15.61 -0.59 22.28
C CYS A 132 -16.27 -1.10 21.00
N ASP A 133 -17.47 -0.60 20.69
CA ASP A 133 -18.18 -0.92 19.44
C ASP A 133 -17.52 -0.15 18.27
N PRO A 134 -16.89 -0.83 17.30
CA PRO A 134 -16.22 -0.14 16.19
C PRO A 134 -17.17 0.46 15.15
N ASP A 135 -18.46 0.12 15.19
CA ASP A 135 -19.47 0.57 14.24
C ASP A 135 -20.32 1.71 14.78
N VAL A 136 -20.35 1.88 16.10
CA VAL A 136 -21.09 2.95 16.78
C VAL A 136 -20.13 3.75 17.66
N ALA A 137 -19.81 4.97 17.23
CA ALA A 137 -18.98 5.88 18.01
C ALA A 137 -19.55 6.09 19.42
N THR A 138 -18.68 6.33 20.41
CA THR A 138 -19.04 6.59 21.82
C THR A 138 -19.71 5.42 22.57
N ARG A 139 -19.84 4.26 21.94
CA ARG A 139 -20.52 3.11 22.51
C ARG A 139 -19.55 2.02 22.96
N GLU A 140 -19.82 1.44 24.11
CA GLU A 140 -19.18 0.20 24.56
C GLU A 140 -19.74 -1.01 23.82
N LEU A 141 -18.88 -2.00 23.60
CA LEU A 141 -19.26 -3.22 22.92
C LEU A 141 -20.22 -4.02 23.81
N SER A 142 -21.39 -4.37 23.29
CA SER A 142 -22.31 -5.26 24.02
C SER A 142 -21.77 -6.69 24.08
N GLU A 143 -22.21 -7.47 25.06
CA GLU A 143 -21.83 -8.88 25.21
C GLU A 143 -22.07 -9.70 23.92
N THR A 144 -23.21 -9.47 23.26
CA THR A 144 -23.54 -10.09 21.96
C THR A 144 -22.59 -9.64 20.85
N GLY A 145 -22.22 -8.36 20.80
CA GLY A 145 -21.27 -7.83 19.83
C GLY A 145 -19.85 -8.36 20.04
N ALA A 146 -19.44 -8.51 21.30
CA ALA A 146 -18.18 -9.11 21.69
C ALA A 146 -18.08 -10.56 21.24
N ALA A 147 -19.15 -11.34 21.40
CA ALA A 147 -19.21 -12.73 20.95
C ALA A 147 -19.03 -12.88 19.42
N LEU A 148 -19.54 -11.92 18.63
CA LEU A 148 -19.43 -11.94 17.17
C LEU A 148 -18.07 -11.44 16.66
N LEU A 149 -17.51 -10.39 17.27
CA LEU A 149 -16.27 -9.77 16.80
C LEU A 149 -15.00 -10.44 17.33
N LEU A 150 -15.05 -11.08 18.50
CA LEU A 150 -13.89 -11.70 19.14
C LEU A 150 -13.76 -13.21 18.85
N ARG A 151 -14.79 -13.86 18.31
CA ARG A 151 -14.70 -15.27 17.88
C ARG A 151 -13.89 -15.39 16.59
N THR A 152 -12.57 -15.49 16.74
CA THR A 152 -11.71 -16.18 15.78
C THR A 152 -11.13 -17.43 16.43
N LYS A 153 -11.55 -18.58 15.87
CA LYS A 153 -11.19 -19.98 16.14
C LYS A 153 -11.90 -20.69 17.32
N PRO A 154 -12.89 -21.58 17.06
CA PRO A 154 -13.15 -22.65 18.02
C PRO A 154 -11.93 -23.58 18.05
N LYS A 155 -11.43 -23.86 19.26
CA LYS A 155 -10.51 -24.97 19.53
C LYS A 155 -11.23 -26.26 19.12
N SER A 156 -10.74 -26.96 18.11
CA SER A 156 -11.25 -28.30 17.78
C SER A 156 -11.09 -29.20 19.01
N PRO A 157 -12.15 -29.87 19.50
CA PRO A 157 -12.04 -30.87 20.52
C PRO A 157 -11.60 -32.17 19.83
N GLY A 158 -10.34 -32.56 20.03
CA GLY A 158 -9.80 -33.79 19.47
C GLY A 158 -8.28 -33.77 19.46
N ASP A 159 -7.68 -33.84 20.65
CA ASP A 159 -6.36 -34.44 20.89
C ASP A 159 -6.21 -34.63 22.41
N GLY A 160 -6.07 -35.89 22.82
CA GLY A 160 -5.84 -36.37 24.19
C GLY A 160 -7.15 -36.76 24.91
N ASP A 161 -7.43 -38.03 25.22
CA ASP A 161 -6.59 -39.22 25.43
C ASP A 161 -7.36 -40.47 24.99
#